data_AF-C0FUX7-F1
#
_entry.id   AF-C0FUX7-F1
#
_cell.length_a   1.000
_cell.length_b   1.000
_cell.length_c   1.000
_cell.angle_alpha   90.00
_cell.angle_beta   90.00
_cell.angle_gamma   90.00
#
_symmetry.space_group_name_H-M   'P 1'
#
loop_
_entity.id
_entity.type
_entity.pdbx_description
1 polymer ?
#
loop_
_entity_poly.entity_id
_entity_poly.type
_entity_poly.pdbx_seq_one_letter_code
_entity_poly.pdbx_strand_id
1 'polypeptide(L)'
;MKIKANSKVFGVILFIGFIITTICMQLSHGDIFAEIFFYDTLDTGMDFFHSIEYTRGRAPYEVWNTLYPPLANCIFYFLFHMIPKSVSEQWADTFESGIGARGTSIDLRVSQTPMFLFICYIIISVMLIWIIVNNYYENKKTSYIMCFGIIFNYGMLYAYERGNIVIYSFICSMMFVFFQNSKNKYMREIALMSLAFAAGLKIYPAFLGFLLLYNKEYKRAIRTVIYGIIMFIVPFFAFQEKLSGLPIFFNTLFKFQNITELSYNGFSFDKIFNTIIIPFQLIWKKELDVELIITVGQKLNIVSALVLLGCGFILKKIGKKLWHVVWLWLYFQIKRYI
;
A
#
# COMPACT_ATOMS: atom_id res chain seq x y z
N MET A 1 -20.71 17.04 -4.83
CA MET A 1 -20.24 18.44 -4.76
C MET A 1 -18.78 18.40 -5.17
N LYS A 2 -18.47 18.77 -6.41
CA LYS A 2 -17.10 18.72 -6.90
C LYS A 2 -16.36 19.96 -6.35
N ILE A 3 -15.08 19.81 -6.00
CA ILE A 3 -14.36 20.83 -5.23
C ILE A 3 -13.72 21.87 -6.17
N LYS A 4 -13.95 23.16 -5.88
CA LYS A 4 -13.08 24.28 -6.29
C LYS A 4 -11.88 24.36 -5.33
N ALA A 5 -10.88 23.48 -5.46
CA ALA A 5 -9.73 23.47 -4.54
C ALA A 5 -8.56 24.32 -5.08
N ASN A 6 -8.02 25.21 -4.24
CA ASN A 6 -6.71 25.84 -4.44
C ASN A 6 -5.59 24.84 -4.12
N SER A 7 -5.49 23.77 -4.91
CA SER A 7 -4.50 22.68 -4.75
C SER A 7 -3.18 22.92 -5.50
N LYS A 8 -2.99 24.13 -6.05
CA LYS A 8 -1.82 24.48 -6.87
C LYS A 8 -0.50 24.31 -6.11
N VAL A 9 -0.44 24.77 -4.86
CA VAL A 9 0.78 24.71 -4.03
C VAL A 9 1.23 23.26 -3.81
N PHE A 10 0.29 22.35 -3.52
CA PHE A 10 0.59 20.94 -3.33
C PHE A 10 1.10 20.28 -4.61
N GLY A 11 0.44 20.57 -5.73
CA GLY A 11 0.89 20.12 -7.04
C GLY A 11 2.31 20.54 -7.39
N VAL A 12 2.62 21.80 -7.10
CA VAL A 12 3.96 22.38 -7.32
C VAL A 12 4.99 21.69 -6.42
N ILE A 13 4.69 21.46 -5.13
CA ILE A 13 5.61 20.76 -4.21
C ILE A 13 5.90 19.34 -4.70
N LEU A 14 4.88 18.59 -5.11
CA LEU A 14 5.07 17.22 -5.62
C LEU A 14 5.85 17.19 -6.94
N PHE A 15 5.60 18.16 -7.82
CA PHE A 15 6.34 18.28 -9.07
C PHE A 15 7.82 18.64 -8.82
N ILE A 16 8.09 19.59 -7.92
CA ILE A 16 9.47 19.93 -7.50
C ILE A 16 10.17 18.70 -6.91
N GLY A 17 9.49 17.95 -6.02
CA GLY A 17 10.01 16.71 -5.45
C GLY A 17 10.40 15.71 -6.53
N PHE A 18 9.52 15.47 -7.51
CA PHE A 18 9.81 14.59 -8.65
C PHE A 18 11.03 15.03 -9.48
N ILE A 19 11.15 16.33 -9.76
CA ILE A 19 12.32 16.87 -10.50
C ILE A 19 13.60 16.67 -9.70
N ILE A 20 13.59 16.98 -8.40
CA ILE A 20 14.75 16.78 -7.52
C ILE A 20 15.15 15.30 -7.50
N THR A 21 14.20 14.37 -7.30
CA THR A 21 14.49 12.94 -7.32
C THR A 21 15.07 12.51 -8.67
N THR A 22 14.56 13.01 -9.79
CA THR A 22 15.07 12.69 -11.14
C THR A 22 16.51 13.18 -11.34
N ILE A 23 16.83 14.39 -10.89
CA ILE A 23 18.20 14.92 -10.95
C ILE A 23 19.12 14.07 -10.07
N CYS A 24 18.71 13.75 -8.84
CA CYS A 24 19.48 12.89 -7.95
C CYS A 24 19.71 11.49 -8.55
N MET A 25 18.73 10.91 -9.24
CA MET A 25 18.90 9.64 -9.98
C MET A 25 19.99 9.76 -11.04
N GLN A 26 19.96 10.80 -11.86
CA GLN A 26 20.95 10.98 -12.92
C GLN A 26 22.36 11.19 -12.35
N LEU A 27 22.50 12.00 -11.30
CA LEU A 27 23.79 12.30 -10.68
C LEU A 27 24.37 11.12 -9.91
N SER A 28 23.52 10.26 -9.34
CA SER A 28 23.95 9.06 -8.59
C SER A 28 23.99 7.79 -9.44
N HIS A 29 23.68 7.87 -10.74
CA HIS A 29 23.48 6.69 -11.60
C HIS A 29 22.46 5.68 -11.04
N GLY A 30 21.51 6.16 -10.23
CA GLY A 30 20.48 5.33 -9.60
C GLY A 30 20.88 4.78 -8.22
N ASP A 31 22.12 4.92 -7.77
CA ASP A 31 22.57 4.39 -6.47
C ASP A 31 21.76 4.98 -5.29
N ILE A 32 21.26 6.22 -5.43
CA ILE A 32 20.41 6.83 -4.41
C ILE A 32 19.10 6.06 -4.18
N PHE A 33 18.67 5.22 -5.11
CA PHE A 33 17.49 4.37 -4.92
C PHE A 33 17.74 3.22 -3.95
N ALA A 34 18.99 2.78 -3.79
CA ALA A 34 19.33 1.85 -2.72
C ALA A 34 19.01 2.45 -1.34
N GLU A 35 19.27 3.74 -1.18
CA GLU A 35 19.00 4.46 0.07
C GLU A 35 17.52 4.86 0.22
N ILE A 36 16.81 5.05 -0.91
CA ILE A 36 15.43 5.55 -0.95
C ILE A 36 14.38 4.41 -1.07
N PHE A 37 14.71 3.21 -1.53
CA PHE A 37 13.76 2.07 -1.64
C PHE A 37 14.24 0.88 -0.82
N PHE A 38 13.49 -0.23 -0.84
CA PHE A 38 13.93 -1.47 -0.19
C PHE A 38 15.20 -1.97 -0.88
N TYR A 39 16.37 -1.86 -0.24
CA TYR A 39 17.62 -2.35 -0.81
C TYR A 39 17.76 -3.87 -0.62
N ASP A 40 17.05 -4.59 -1.47
CA ASP A 40 17.35 -5.97 -1.83
C ASP A 40 17.06 -6.08 -3.32
N THR A 41 18.11 -6.14 -4.11
CA THR A 41 18.02 -6.23 -5.57
C THR A 41 17.30 -7.50 -6.03
N LEU A 42 17.21 -8.51 -5.15
CA LEU A 42 16.48 -9.74 -5.40
C LEU A 42 15.01 -9.64 -4.96
N ASP A 43 14.55 -8.53 -4.40
CA ASP A 43 13.21 -8.43 -3.80
C ASP A 43 12.26 -7.45 -4.50
N THR A 44 12.71 -6.80 -5.57
CA THR A 44 11.85 -5.97 -6.43
C THR A 44 10.70 -6.77 -7.02
N GLY A 45 9.48 -6.23 -6.90
CA GLY A 45 8.25 -6.85 -7.38
C GLY A 45 7.72 -8.02 -6.55
N MET A 46 8.44 -8.45 -5.51
CA MET A 46 8.15 -9.73 -4.86
C MET A 46 6.83 -9.75 -4.08
N ASP A 47 6.29 -8.60 -3.65
CA ASP A 47 4.95 -8.57 -3.06
C ASP A 47 3.86 -8.98 -4.08
N PHE A 48 4.12 -8.84 -5.39
CA PHE A 48 3.25 -9.35 -6.44
C PHE A 48 3.56 -10.81 -6.78
N PHE A 49 4.80 -11.10 -7.16
CA PHE A 49 5.18 -12.42 -7.69
C PHE A 49 5.02 -13.53 -6.64
N HIS A 50 5.59 -13.35 -5.45
CA HIS A 50 5.43 -14.35 -4.39
C HIS A 50 3.98 -14.49 -3.95
N SER A 51 3.18 -13.41 -3.94
CA SER A 51 1.77 -13.55 -3.55
C SER A 51 0.97 -14.44 -4.51
N ILE A 52 1.34 -14.48 -5.80
CA ILE A 52 0.77 -15.45 -6.74
C ILE A 52 1.20 -16.87 -6.35
N GLU A 53 2.50 -17.08 -6.15
CA GLU A 53 3.07 -18.37 -5.72
C GLU A 53 2.43 -18.88 -4.42
N TYR A 54 2.24 -18.03 -3.42
CA TYR A 54 1.73 -18.40 -2.09
C TYR A 54 0.28 -18.90 -2.12
N THR A 55 -0.44 -18.67 -3.20
CA THR A 55 -1.80 -19.16 -3.37
C THR A 55 -1.87 -20.50 -4.11
N ARG A 56 -0.74 -20.99 -4.61
CA ARG A 56 -0.59 -22.32 -5.19
C ARG A 56 -0.94 -23.37 -4.14
N GLY A 57 -1.69 -24.38 -4.56
CA GLY A 57 -2.19 -25.44 -3.65
C GLY A 57 -3.36 -25.02 -2.75
N ARG A 58 -3.81 -23.75 -2.82
CA ARG A 58 -4.94 -23.22 -2.02
C ARG A 58 -4.71 -23.33 -0.51
N ALA A 59 -3.46 -23.25 -0.06
CA ALA A 59 -3.08 -23.29 1.36
C ALA A 59 -2.18 -22.10 1.77
N PRO A 60 -2.59 -20.84 1.55
CA PRO A 60 -1.72 -19.68 1.67
C PRO A 60 -1.29 -19.35 3.11
N TYR A 61 -2.01 -19.84 4.12
CA TYR A 61 -1.67 -19.55 5.51
C TYR A 61 -0.77 -20.63 6.09
N GLU A 62 -1.16 -21.90 5.92
CA GLU A 62 -0.46 -23.04 6.52
C GLU A 62 0.91 -23.29 5.86
N VAL A 63 0.99 -23.21 4.53
CA VAL A 63 2.23 -23.51 3.78
C VAL A 63 3.13 -22.29 3.66
N TRP A 64 2.54 -21.10 3.50
CA TRP A 64 3.27 -19.90 3.07
C TRP A 64 3.33 -18.78 4.11
N ASN A 65 2.66 -18.94 5.26
CA ASN A 65 2.61 -17.93 6.32
C ASN A 65 2.28 -16.53 5.79
N THR A 66 1.32 -16.42 4.86
CA THR A 66 1.01 -15.13 4.24
C THR A 66 0.49 -14.11 5.26
N LEU A 67 0.92 -12.86 5.08
CA LEU A 67 0.44 -11.70 5.82
C LEU A 67 -0.77 -11.04 5.18
N TYR A 68 -1.19 -11.50 4.01
CA TYR A 68 -2.29 -10.91 3.29
C TYR A 68 -3.62 -11.47 3.78
N PRO A 69 -4.63 -10.61 4.00
CA PRO A 69 -5.96 -11.11 4.33
C PRO A 69 -6.54 -11.90 3.15
N PRO A 70 -7.57 -12.72 3.39
CA PRO A 70 -8.00 -13.74 2.44
C PRO A 70 -8.56 -13.17 1.15
N LEU A 71 -9.13 -11.96 1.17
CA LEU A 71 -9.57 -11.30 -0.07
C LEU A 71 -8.40 -10.97 -1.00
N ALA A 72 -7.27 -10.51 -0.45
CA ALA A 72 -6.08 -10.26 -1.25
C ALA A 72 -5.54 -11.57 -1.83
N ASN A 73 -5.49 -12.64 -1.03
CA ASN A 73 -5.11 -13.96 -1.54
C ASN A 73 -6.05 -14.45 -2.65
N CYS A 74 -7.36 -14.16 -2.59
CA CYS A 74 -8.27 -14.53 -3.68
C CYS A 74 -7.93 -13.82 -4.99
N ILE A 75 -7.47 -12.56 -4.95
CA ILE A 75 -7.02 -11.84 -6.15
C ILE A 75 -5.77 -12.52 -6.73
N PHE A 76 -4.79 -12.83 -5.89
CA PHE A 76 -3.57 -13.50 -6.37
C PHE A 76 -3.84 -14.93 -6.84
N TYR A 77 -4.77 -15.64 -6.21
CA TYR A 77 -5.22 -16.95 -6.66
C TYR A 77 -5.92 -16.87 -8.01
N PHE A 78 -6.70 -15.82 -8.28
CA PHE A 78 -7.26 -15.60 -9.61
C PHE A 78 -6.15 -15.39 -10.65
N LEU A 79 -5.11 -14.59 -10.34
CA LEU A 79 -3.96 -14.39 -11.23
C LEU A 79 -3.15 -15.66 -11.45
N PHE A 80 -3.02 -16.52 -10.43
CA PHE A 80 -2.34 -17.82 -10.55
C PHE A 80 -2.92 -18.69 -11.68
N HIS A 81 -4.23 -18.66 -11.93
CA HIS A 81 -4.84 -19.44 -13.02
C HIS A 81 -4.49 -18.95 -14.42
N MET A 82 -3.88 -17.77 -14.54
CA MET A 82 -3.39 -17.23 -15.81
C MET A 82 -1.95 -17.66 -16.10
N ILE A 83 -1.31 -18.40 -15.17
CA ILE A 83 0.08 -18.84 -15.30
C ILE A 83 0.13 -20.18 -16.04
N PRO A 84 1.00 -20.33 -17.07
CA PRO A 84 1.19 -21.60 -17.75
C PRO A 84 1.67 -22.69 -16.79
N LYS A 85 1.11 -23.90 -16.93
CA LYS A 85 1.48 -25.05 -16.09
C LYS A 85 2.99 -25.33 -16.10
N SER A 86 3.60 -25.25 -17.28
CA SER A 86 5.04 -25.44 -17.46
C SER A 86 5.91 -24.48 -16.65
N VAL A 87 5.38 -23.33 -16.26
CA VAL A 87 6.03 -22.36 -15.38
C VAL A 87 5.69 -22.68 -13.92
N SER A 88 4.41 -22.83 -13.60
CA SER A 88 3.96 -23.04 -12.22
C SER A 88 4.41 -24.36 -11.58
N GLU A 89 4.72 -25.38 -12.40
CA GLU A 89 5.23 -26.67 -11.92
C GLU A 89 6.71 -26.62 -11.49
N GLN A 90 7.44 -25.56 -11.88
CA GLN A 90 8.86 -25.38 -11.54
C GLN A 90 9.06 -24.53 -10.27
N TRP A 91 7.97 -24.04 -9.68
CA TRP A 91 8.01 -23.13 -8.55
C TRP A 91 8.33 -23.84 -7.24
N ALA A 92 8.75 -23.04 -6.28
CA ALA A 92 8.93 -23.51 -4.93
C ALA A 92 7.60 -24.00 -4.33
N ASP A 93 7.72 -24.92 -3.38
CA ASP A 93 6.57 -25.56 -2.71
C ASP A 93 6.41 -25.09 -1.25
N THR A 94 7.36 -24.29 -0.75
CA THR A 94 7.39 -23.73 0.61
C THR A 94 7.89 -22.29 0.60
N PHE A 95 7.55 -21.53 1.65
CA PHE A 95 8.04 -20.15 1.84
C PHE A 95 9.56 -20.04 1.69
N GLU A 96 10.32 -20.88 2.40
CA GLU A 96 11.80 -20.87 2.37
C GLU A 96 12.35 -21.14 0.97
N SER A 97 11.79 -22.14 0.26
CA SER A 97 12.20 -22.41 -1.12
C SER A 97 11.85 -21.27 -2.07
N GLY A 98 10.77 -20.52 -1.82
CA GLY A 98 10.39 -19.35 -2.62
C GLY A 98 11.40 -18.21 -2.44
N ILE A 99 11.78 -17.93 -1.20
CA ILE A 99 12.85 -16.96 -0.89
C ILE A 99 14.17 -17.36 -1.58
N GLY A 100 14.51 -18.65 -1.57
CA GLY A 100 15.70 -19.19 -2.21
C GLY A 100 15.66 -19.20 -3.76
N ALA A 101 14.49 -19.10 -4.38
CA ALA A 101 14.33 -19.06 -5.83
C ALA A 101 14.68 -17.69 -6.43
N ARG A 102 14.74 -16.63 -5.62
CA ARG A 102 15.02 -15.26 -6.09
C ARG A 102 16.38 -15.17 -6.78
N GLY A 103 16.42 -14.62 -7.99
CA GLY A 103 17.64 -14.49 -8.80
C GLY A 103 18.10 -15.77 -9.51
N THR A 104 17.33 -16.86 -9.41
CA THR A 104 17.62 -18.12 -10.10
C THR A 104 16.82 -18.25 -11.40
N SER A 105 17.01 -19.34 -12.15
CA SER A 105 16.23 -19.62 -13.37
C SER A 105 14.75 -19.94 -13.11
N ILE A 106 14.36 -20.25 -11.88
CA ILE A 106 12.96 -20.53 -11.52
C ILE A 106 12.24 -19.31 -10.89
N ASP A 107 12.92 -18.17 -10.80
CA ASP A 107 12.33 -16.92 -10.35
C ASP A 107 11.16 -16.51 -11.27
N LEU A 108 10.00 -16.19 -10.70
CA LEU A 108 8.81 -15.84 -11.47
C LEU A 108 9.06 -14.62 -12.39
N ARG A 109 9.99 -13.75 -12.03
CA ARG A 109 10.34 -12.55 -12.80
C ARG A 109 11.05 -12.85 -14.11
N VAL A 110 11.70 -14.01 -14.23
CA VAL A 110 12.35 -14.41 -15.50
C VAL A 110 11.35 -14.91 -16.54
N SER A 111 10.11 -15.20 -16.11
CA SER A 111 9.05 -15.70 -16.99
C SER A 111 8.20 -14.55 -17.57
N GLN A 112 7.92 -14.64 -18.88
CA GLN A 112 7.15 -13.61 -19.60
C GLN A 112 5.73 -13.42 -19.06
N THR A 113 5.00 -14.50 -18.77
CA THR A 113 3.59 -14.39 -18.36
C THR A 113 3.40 -13.70 -17.00
N PRO A 114 4.08 -14.10 -15.91
CA PRO A 114 4.03 -13.35 -14.65
C PRO A 114 4.41 -11.88 -14.83
N MET A 115 5.46 -11.59 -15.62
CA MET A 115 5.89 -10.21 -15.87
C MET A 115 4.84 -9.39 -16.61
N PHE A 116 4.17 -9.98 -17.61
CA PHE A 116 3.06 -9.33 -18.30
C PHE A 116 1.90 -9.02 -17.36
N LEU A 117 1.54 -9.96 -16.47
CA LEU A 117 0.51 -9.72 -15.45
C LEU A 117 0.90 -8.59 -14.49
N PHE A 118 2.17 -8.52 -14.09
CA PHE A 118 2.69 -7.42 -13.27
C PHE A 118 2.54 -6.06 -13.97
N ILE A 119 2.91 -5.98 -15.26
CA ILE A 119 2.73 -4.75 -16.05
C ILE A 119 1.25 -4.37 -16.14
N CYS A 120 0.37 -5.32 -16.44
CA CYS A 120 -1.08 -5.08 -16.45
C CYS A 120 -1.59 -4.60 -15.08
N TYR A 121 -1.13 -5.21 -13.99
CA TYR A 121 -1.47 -4.84 -12.63
C TYR A 121 -1.12 -3.37 -12.33
N ILE A 122 0.05 -2.89 -12.77
CA ILE A 122 0.45 -1.49 -12.62
C ILE A 122 -0.39 -0.58 -13.52
N ILE A 123 -0.54 -0.89 -14.81
CA ILE A 123 -1.29 -0.06 -15.77
C ILE A 123 -2.75 0.11 -15.33
N ILE A 124 -3.42 -0.98 -14.95
CA ILE A 124 -4.80 -0.94 -14.47
C ILE A 124 -4.91 -0.02 -13.24
N SER A 125 -3.97 -0.11 -12.30
CA SER A 125 -3.98 0.74 -11.12
C SER A 125 -3.88 2.23 -11.45
N VAL A 126 -2.99 2.60 -12.40
CA VAL A 126 -2.81 3.98 -12.87
C VAL A 126 -4.07 4.47 -13.58
N MET A 127 -4.67 3.64 -14.44
CA MET A 127 -5.93 3.97 -15.13
C MET A 127 -7.08 4.20 -14.14
N LEU A 128 -7.21 3.36 -13.12
CA LEU A 128 -8.23 3.51 -12.08
C LEU A 128 -8.04 4.82 -11.30
N ILE A 129 -6.81 5.13 -10.87
CA ILE A 129 -6.50 6.40 -10.20
C ILE A 129 -6.90 7.58 -11.09
N TRP A 130 -6.48 7.55 -12.36
CA TRP A 130 -6.81 8.59 -13.33
C TRP A 130 -8.31 8.80 -13.49
N ILE A 131 -9.08 7.71 -13.66
CA ILE A 131 -10.54 7.75 -13.82
C ILE A 131 -11.20 8.36 -12.57
N ILE A 132 -10.81 7.90 -11.38
CA ILE A 132 -11.42 8.32 -10.12
C ILE A 132 -11.18 9.81 -9.87
N VAL A 133 -9.92 10.24 -9.99
CA VAL A 133 -9.53 11.64 -9.73
C VAL A 133 -10.18 12.58 -10.76
N ASN A 134 -10.22 12.19 -12.05
CA ASN A 134 -10.84 13.00 -13.11
C ASN A 134 -12.35 13.11 -13.03
N ASN A 135 -13.03 12.13 -12.45
CA ASN A 135 -14.46 12.20 -12.17
C ASN A 135 -14.77 13.03 -10.91
N TYR A 136 -13.81 13.10 -9.99
CA TYR A 136 -13.98 13.81 -8.73
C TYR A 136 -13.82 15.33 -8.86
N TYR A 137 -12.78 15.79 -9.54
CA TYR A 137 -12.47 17.21 -9.69
C TYR A 137 -13.21 17.86 -10.87
N GLU A 138 -13.79 19.05 -10.64
CA GLU A 138 -14.35 19.89 -11.71
C GLU A 138 -13.26 20.45 -12.62
N ASN A 139 -12.24 21.03 -11.99
CA ASN A 139 -11.14 21.65 -12.72
C ASN A 139 -10.17 20.56 -13.22
N LYS A 140 -10.06 20.41 -14.54
CA LYS A 140 -9.20 19.40 -15.16
C LYS A 140 -7.71 19.64 -14.92
N LYS A 141 -7.24 20.89 -14.88
CA LYS A 141 -5.84 21.19 -14.52
C LYS A 141 -5.52 20.71 -13.11
N THR A 142 -6.40 21.01 -12.15
CA THR A 142 -6.29 20.51 -10.78
C THR A 142 -6.30 18.97 -10.76
N SER A 143 -7.21 18.35 -11.50
CA SER A 143 -7.29 16.89 -11.60
C SER A 143 -5.98 16.28 -12.06
N TYR A 144 -5.39 16.77 -13.16
CA TYR A 144 -4.14 16.24 -13.71
C TYR A 144 -2.97 16.39 -12.74
N ILE A 145 -2.87 17.55 -12.09
CA ILE A 145 -1.87 17.81 -11.05
C ILE A 145 -2.02 16.82 -9.89
N MET A 146 -3.25 16.53 -9.46
CA MET A 146 -3.51 15.58 -8.38
C MET A 146 -3.25 14.14 -8.81
N CYS A 147 -3.61 13.74 -10.03
CA CYS A 147 -3.26 12.44 -10.59
C CYS A 147 -1.75 12.23 -10.58
N PHE A 148 -1.01 13.18 -11.15
CA PHE A 148 0.45 13.15 -11.19
C PHE A 148 1.02 13.03 -9.78
N GLY A 149 0.54 13.87 -8.87
CA GLY A 149 0.98 13.85 -7.48
C GLY A 149 0.72 12.53 -6.76
N ILE A 150 -0.44 11.89 -6.99
CA ILE A 150 -0.76 10.59 -6.39
C ILE A 150 0.08 9.48 -7.02
N ILE A 151 0.30 9.47 -8.33
CA ILE A 151 1.03 8.40 -9.02
C ILE A 151 2.53 8.46 -8.70
N PHE A 152 3.10 9.68 -8.63
CA PHE A 152 4.54 9.89 -8.47
C PHE A 152 4.96 10.25 -7.05
N ASN A 153 4.06 10.20 -6.06
CA ASN A 153 4.52 10.33 -4.68
C ASN A 153 5.36 9.11 -4.29
N TYR A 154 6.32 9.34 -3.41
CA TYR A 154 7.31 8.35 -3.00
C TYR A 154 6.69 7.00 -2.60
N GLY A 155 5.65 7.01 -1.77
CA GLY A 155 5.03 5.76 -1.36
C GLY A 155 4.56 4.94 -2.57
N MET A 156 4.09 5.59 -3.65
CA MET A 156 3.34 5.03 -4.80
C MET A 156 4.30 4.40 -5.73
N LEU A 157 5.42 5.07 -5.93
CA LEU A 157 6.59 4.49 -6.52
C LEU A 157 7.07 3.26 -5.74
N TYR A 158 7.10 3.29 -4.40
CA TYR A 158 7.49 2.12 -3.61
C TYR A 158 6.49 0.98 -3.77
N ALA A 159 5.20 1.25 -3.66
CA ALA A 159 4.19 0.21 -3.81
C ALA A 159 4.17 -0.38 -5.21
N TYR A 160 4.46 0.43 -6.25
CA TYR A 160 4.65 -0.03 -7.63
C TYR A 160 5.90 -0.89 -7.78
N GLU A 161 7.04 -0.44 -7.25
CA GLU A 161 8.30 -1.18 -7.28
C GLU A 161 8.15 -2.55 -6.61
N ARG A 162 7.44 -2.61 -5.48
CA ARG A 162 7.15 -3.85 -4.77
C ARG A 162 6.05 -4.71 -5.41
N GLY A 163 5.13 -4.10 -6.16
CA GLY A 163 3.92 -4.77 -6.63
C GLY A 163 2.85 -5.01 -5.55
N ASN A 164 2.87 -4.20 -4.49
CA ASN A 164 2.09 -4.48 -3.28
C ASN A 164 0.59 -4.23 -3.46
N ILE A 165 -0.25 -5.13 -2.94
CA ILE A 165 -1.73 -5.02 -3.01
C ILE A 165 -2.30 -3.77 -2.32
N VAL A 166 -1.49 -3.07 -1.51
CA VAL A 166 -1.82 -1.77 -0.91
C VAL A 166 -2.21 -0.73 -1.96
N ILE A 167 -1.75 -0.83 -3.20
CA ILE A 167 -2.16 0.04 -4.31
C ILE A 167 -3.68 -0.02 -4.51
N TYR A 168 -4.24 -1.23 -4.60
CA TYR A 168 -5.67 -1.43 -4.82
C TYR A 168 -6.47 -1.11 -3.56
N SER A 169 -5.93 -1.42 -2.38
CA SER A 169 -6.51 -0.98 -1.10
C SER A 169 -6.61 0.54 -1.02
N PHE A 170 -5.59 1.27 -1.50
CA PHE A 170 -5.59 2.73 -1.59
C PHE A 170 -6.64 3.25 -2.59
N ILE A 171 -6.73 2.66 -3.78
CA ILE A 171 -7.72 3.04 -4.80
C ILE A 171 -9.14 2.93 -4.23
N CYS A 172 -9.44 1.82 -3.54
CA CYS A 172 -10.73 1.60 -2.90
C CYS A 172 -10.97 2.55 -1.70
N SER A 173 -9.94 2.86 -0.92
CA SER A 173 -10.00 3.87 0.15
C SER A 173 -10.27 5.27 -0.41
N MET A 174 -9.66 5.62 -1.54
CA MET A 174 -9.87 6.88 -2.26
C MET A 174 -11.31 6.98 -2.76
N MET A 175 -11.86 5.90 -3.33
CA MET A 175 -13.28 5.81 -3.70
C MET A 175 -14.19 6.14 -2.51
N PHE A 176 -13.92 5.54 -1.35
CA PHE A 176 -14.69 5.84 -0.15
C PHE A 176 -14.61 7.33 0.23
N VAL A 177 -13.40 7.87 0.36
CA VAL A 177 -13.19 9.25 0.82
C VAL A 177 -13.82 10.27 -0.13
N PHE A 178 -13.76 10.03 -1.44
CA PHE A 178 -14.26 10.96 -2.45
C PHE A 178 -15.78 10.92 -2.54
N PHE A 179 -16.38 9.73 -2.41
CA PHE A 179 -17.77 9.51 -2.81
C PHE A 179 -18.74 9.12 -1.70
N GLN A 180 -18.29 8.91 -0.45
CA GLN A 180 -19.19 8.56 0.68
C GLN A 180 -20.31 9.60 0.93
N ASN A 181 -20.07 10.86 0.55
CA ASN A 181 -21.01 11.98 0.68
C ASN A 181 -21.59 12.41 -0.68
N SER A 182 -21.53 11.55 -1.69
CA SER A 182 -22.13 11.82 -3.01
C SER A 182 -23.64 12.06 -2.88
N LYS A 183 -24.21 12.91 -3.76
CA LYS A 183 -25.67 13.08 -3.83
C LYS A 183 -26.36 11.82 -4.41
N ASN A 184 -25.67 11.09 -5.28
CA ASN A 184 -26.15 9.85 -5.87
C ASN A 184 -26.06 8.70 -4.83
N LYS A 185 -27.21 8.07 -4.53
CA LYS A 185 -27.31 6.98 -3.55
C LYS A 185 -26.47 5.75 -3.91
N TYR A 186 -26.41 5.38 -5.19
CA TYR A 186 -25.63 4.25 -5.67
C TYR A 186 -24.13 4.51 -5.50
N MET A 187 -23.69 5.72 -5.84
CA MET A 187 -22.30 6.12 -5.68
C MET A 187 -21.86 6.18 -4.20
N ARG A 188 -22.78 6.55 -3.29
CA ARG A 188 -22.51 6.45 -1.84
C ARG A 188 -22.36 5.00 -1.41
N GLU A 189 -23.22 4.10 -1.89
CA GLU A 189 -23.15 2.68 -1.50
C GLU A 189 -21.88 2.01 -2.04
N ILE A 190 -21.51 2.30 -3.30
CA ILE A 190 -20.25 1.86 -3.89
C ILE A 190 -19.06 2.34 -3.04
N ALA A 191 -19.09 3.57 -2.53
CA ALA A 191 -18.05 4.07 -1.62
C ALA A 191 -17.96 3.25 -0.32
N LEU A 192 -19.09 2.86 0.29
CA LEU A 192 -19.09 2.00 1.49
C LEU A 192 -18.54 0.60 1.19
N MET A 193 -18.97 -0.01 0.09
CA MET A 193 -18.46 -1.30 -0.37
C MET A 193 -16.96 -1.23 -0.70
N SER A 194 -16.50 -0.11 -1.29
CA SER A 194 -15.08 0.10 -1.58
C SER A 194 -14.25 0.15 -0.30
N LEU A 195 -14.75 0.78 0.78
CA LEU A 195 -14.07 0.78 2.06
C LEU A 195 -13.94 -0.65 2.65
N ALA A 196 -15.02 -1.42 2.60
CA ALA A 196 -15.00 -2.81 3.03
C ALA A 196 -14.03 -3.67 2.21
N PHE A 197 -14.02 -3.49 0.88
CA PHE A 197 -13.08 -4.16 -0.01
C PHE A 197 -11.64 -3.76 0.29
N ALA A 198 -11.37 -2.46 0.50
CA ALA A 198 -10.04 -1.96 0.89
C ALA A 198 -9.55 -2.62 2.19
N ALA A 199 -10.42 -2.72 3.20
CA ALA A 199 -10.14 -3.36 4.47
C ALA A 199 -9.88 -4.88 4.32
N GLY A 200 -10.60 -5.53 3.40
CA GLY A 200 -10.36 -6.92 3.03
C GLY A 200 -9.02 -7.13 2.33
N LEU A 201 -8.50 -6.14 1.60
CA LEU A 201 -7.16 -6.23 0.98
C LEU A 201 -6.03 -5.94 1.97
N LYS A 202 -6.25 -4.97 2.88
CA LYS A 202 -5.36 -4.59 3.97
C LYS A 202 -6.23 -4.10 5.12
N ILE A 203 -6.04 -4.61 6.33
CA ILE A 203 -6.96 -4.35 7.45
C ILE A 203 -7.11 -2.86 7.79
N TYR A 204 -6.03 -2.08 7.66
CA TYR A 204 -5.99 -0.73 8.20
C TYR A 204 -6.96 0.29 7.58
N PRO A 205 -7.30 0.26 6.28
CA PRO A 205 -8.40 1.06 5.74
C PRO A 205 -9.68 1.04 6.57
N ALA A 206 -9.98 -0.02 7.34
CA ALA A 206 -11.13 -0.05 8.26
C ALA A 206 -11.22 1.19 9.18
N PHE A 207 -10.09 1.80 9.56
CA PHE A 207 -10.05 3.03 10.35
C PHE A 207 -10.77 4.22 9.67
N LEU A 208 -10.83 4.26 8.33
CA LEU A 208 -11.60 5.29 7.61
C LEU A 208 -13.10 5.21 7.91
N GLY A 209 -13.60 4.04 8.36
CA GLY A 209 -14.98 3.86 8.83
C GLY A 209 -15.33 4.76 10.03
N PHE A 210 -14.35 5.18 10.83
CA PHE A 210 -14.58 6.15 11.91
C PHE A 210 -15.11 7.49 11.40
N LEU A 211 -14.87 7.86 10.13
CA LEU A 211 -15.47 9.05 9.54
C LEU A 211 -17.00 8.97 9.51
N LEU A 212 -17.59 7.78 9.36
CA LEU A 212 -19.04 7.58 9.39
C LEU A 212 -19.58 7.77 10.81
N LEU A 213 -18.88 7.23 11.81
CA LEU A 213 -19.24 7.37 13.22
C LEU A 213 -19.12 8.84 13.68
N TYR A 214 -18.04 9.51 13.29
CA TYR A 214 -17.83 10.94 13.55
C TYR A 214 -18.96 11.81 12.97
N ASN A 215 -19.41 11.49 11.75
CA ASN A 215 -20.54 12.18 11.11
C ASN A 215 -21.92 11.73 11.65
N LYS A 216 -21.96 10.87 12.69
CA LYS A 216 -23.18 10.28 13.26
C LYS A 216 -24.03 9.48 12.25
N GLU A 217 -23.39 8.96 11.20
CA GLU A 217 -24.00 8.16 10.13
C GLU A 217 -24.03 6.67 10.52
N TYR A 218 -24.60 6.35 11.68
CA TYR A 218 -24.53 5.01 12.29
C TYR A 218 -25.08 3.90 11.40
N LYS A 219 -26.18 4.14 10.67
CA LYS A 219 -26.75 3.16 9.73
C LYS A 219 -25.78 2.83 8.60
N ARG A 220 -25.00 3.81 8.11
CA ARG A 220 -23.98 3.56 7.08
C ARG A 220 -22.77 2.85 7.66
N ALA A 221 -22.37 3.20 8.88
CA ALA A 221 -21.28 2.52 9.58
C ALA A 221 -21.59 1.02 9.76
N ILE A 222 -22.79 0.67 10.26
CA ILE A 222 -23.22 -0.72 10.43
C ILE A 222 -23.19 -1.49 9.10
N ARG A 223 -23.75 -0.93 8.03
CA ARG A 223 -23.71 -1.57 6.70
C ARG A 223 -22.29 -1.79 6.21
N THR A 224 -21.41 -0.80 6.41
CA THR A 224 -19.99 -0.91 6.04
C THR A 224 -19.29 -2.01 6.82
N VAL A 225 -19.58 -2.16 8.12
CA VAL A 225 -19.07 -3.26 8.95
C VAL A 225 -19.55 -4.61 8.43
N ILE A 226 -20.84 -4.74 8.09
CA ILE A 226 -21.39 -5.97 7.50
C ILE A 226 -20.66 -6.31 6.20
N TYR A 227 -20.47 -5.33 5.30
CA TYR A 227 -19.68 -5.54 4.09
C TYR A 227 -18.25 -5.95 4.39
N GLY A 228 -17.61 -5.34 5.39
CA GLY A 228 -16.25 -5.68 5.81
C GLY A 228 -16.14 -7.11 6.32
N ILE A 229 -17.07 -7.55 7.17
CA ILE A 229 -17.13 -8.94 7.67
C ILE A 229 -17.28 -9.91 6.51
N ILE A 230 -18.18 -9.63 5.56
CA ILE A 230 -18.35 -10.48 4.37
C ILE A 230 -17.06 -10.54 3.55
N MET A 231 -16.45 -9.40 3.25
CA MET A 231 -15.21 -9.28 2.47
C MET A 231 -13.98 -9.87 3.19
N PHE A 232 -14.06 -10.11 4.49
CA PHE A 232 -12.97 -10.73 5.26
C PHE A 232 -13.21 -12.22 5.49
N ILE A 233 -14.44 -12.64 5.83
CA ILE A 233 -14.75 -14.02 6.20
C ILE A 233 -15.02 -14.90 4.97
N VAL A 234 -15.82 -14.43 4.01
CA VAL A 234 -16.21 -15.26 2.85
C VAL A 234 -15.00 -15.71 2.02
N PRO A 235 -13.97 -14.87 1.77
CA PRO A 235 -12.80 -15.29 1.00
C PRO A 235 -12.01 -16.46 1.59
N PHE A 236 -12.09 -16.73 2.91
CA PHE A 236 -11.45 -17.91 3.49
C PHE A 236 -11.93 -19.23 2.85
N PHE A 237 -13.19 -19.29 2.40
CA PHE A 237 -13.77 -20.50 1.79
C PHE A 237 -13.22 -20.79 0.38
N ALA A 238 -12.45 -19.87 -0.21
CA ALA A 238 -11.70 -20.14 -1.44
C ALA A 238 -10.48 -21.05 -1.20
N PHE A 239 -10.03 -21.21 0.05
CA PHE A 239 -8.84 -21.95 0.42
C PHE A 239 -9.17 -23.25 1.17
N GLN A 240 -8.23 -24.20 1.20
CA GLN A 240 -8.41 -25.50 1.84
C GLN A 240 -8.55 -25.38 3.36
N GLU A 241 -7.84 -24.42 3.97
CA GLU A 241 -7.91 -24.16 5.41
C GLU A 241 -9.29 -23.63 5.83
N LYS A 242 -10.05 -23.00 4.92
CA LYS A 242 -11.34 -22.36 5.27
C LYS A 242 -11.14 -21.46 6.50
N LEU A 243 -11.99 -21.58 7.52
CA LEU A 243 -11.88 -20.80 8.76
C LEU A 243 -10.74 -21.24 9.69
N SER A 244 -10.12 -22.43 9.50
CA SER A 244 -8.93 -22.79 10.29
C SER A 244 -7.71 -21.95 9.92
N GLY A 245 -7.72 -21.30 8.75
CA GLY A 245 -6.70 -20.33 8.35
C GLY A 245 -6.75 -19.02 9.15
N LEU A 246 -7.88 -18.68 9.78
CA LEU A 246 -8.06 -17.45 10.56
C LEU A 246 -7.09 -17.34 11.75
N PRO A 247 -7.00 -18.33 12.68
CA PRO A 247 -6.02 -18.27 13.77
C PRO A 247 -4.58 -18.26 13.28
N ILE A 248 -4.26 -18.96 12.18
CA ILE A 248 -2.93 -18.97 11.57
C ILE A 248 -2.58 -17.56 11.08
N PHE A 249 -3.48 -16.94 10.31
CA PHE A 249 -3.33 -15.57 9.83
C PHE A 249 -3.08 -14.57 10.96
N PHE A 250 -3.88 -14.62 12.04
CA PHE A 250 -3.68 -13.72 13.18
C PHE A 250 -2.37 -14.00 13.92
N ASN A 251 -2.02 -15.27 14.14
CA ASN A 251 -0.75 -15.64 14.77
C ASN A 251 0.44 -15.11 13.96
N THR A 252 0.41 -15.28 12.64
CA THR A 252 1.40 -14.72 11.74
C THR A 252 1.43 -13.20 11.87
N LEU A 253 0.30 -12.51 11.74
CA LEU A 253 0.22 -11.06 11.88
C LEU A 253 0.82 -10.54 13.19
N PHE A 254 0.54 -11.18 14.33
CA PHE A 254 1.07 -10.79 15.64
C PHE A 254 2.54 -11.15 15.84
N LYS A 255 2.99 -12.31 15.33
CA LYS A 255 4.42 -12.67 15.33
C LYS A 255 5.23 -11.61 14.59
N PHE A 256 4.77 -11.18 13.41
CA PHE A 256 5.43 -10.12 12.64
C PHE A 256 5.46 -8.76 13.36
N GLN A 257 4.53 -8.48 14.28
CA GLN A 257 4.57 -7.27 15.11
C GLN A 257 5.61 -7.35 16.25
N ASN A 258 5.89 -8.55 16.74
CA ASN A 258 6.73 -8.79 17.92
C ASN A 258 8.20 -9.08 17.61
N ILE A 259 8.60 -9.12 16.33
CA ILE A 259 10.01 -9.24 15.95
C ILE A 259 10.71 -7.92 16.27
N THR A 260 11.57 -7.96 17.30
CA THR A 260 12.39 -6.86 17.80
C THR A 260 13.76 -6.77 17.13
N GLU A 261 14.13 -7.73 16.28
CA GLU A 261 15.40 -7.69 15.56
C GLU A 261 15.39 -6.61 14.47
N LEU A 262 16.29 -5.64 14.64
CA LEU A 262 16.64 -4.55 13.75
C LEU A 262 17.30 -5.07 12.44
N SER A 263 16.66 -5.92 11.66
CA SER A 263 16.88 -5.76 10.22
C SER A 263 16.11 -4.48 9.81
N TYR A 264 16.56 -3.69 8.82
CA TYR A 264 16.10 -2.31 8.50
C TYR A 264 15.72 -2.06 7.01
N ASN A 265 14.61 -2.58 6.50
CA ASN A 265 14.21 -2.68 5.09
C ASN A 265 12.67 -2.46 5.01
N GLY A 266 12.16 -1.37 5.55
CA GLY A 266 10.78 -0.91 5.29
C GLY A 266 10.68 0.58 5.55
N PHE A 267 9.79 1.29 4.84
CA PHE A 267 9.68 2.74 4.97
C PHE A 267 8.68 3.15 6.04
N SER A 268 9.20 3.43 7.22
CA SER A 268 8.52 4.24 8.22
C SER A 268 9.07 5.69 8.16
N PHE A 269 8.35 6.68 8.69
CA PHE A 269 8.72 8.12 8.58
C PHE A 269 10.13 8.43 9.10
N ASP A 270 10.64 7.62 10.02
CA ASP A 270 12.01 7.53 10.52
C ASP A 270 13.03 7.29 9.40
N LYS A 271 12.74 6.50 8.36
CA LYS A 271 13.61 6.42 7.17
C LYS A 271 13.59 7.72 6.36
N ILE A 272 12.42 8.32 6.09
CA ILE A 272 12.36 9.61 5.36
C ILE A 272 13.13 10.70 6.13
N PHE A 273 13.01 10.72 7.45
CA PHE A 273 13.75 11.62 8.32
C PHE A 273 15.25 11.34 8.27
N ASN A 274 15.66 10.07 8.31
CA ASN A 274 17.06 9.65 8.18
C ASN A 274 17.64 9.94 6.78
N THR A 275 16.91 9.70 5.70
CA THR A 275 17.32 10.00 4.31
C THR A 275 17.44 11.49 4.04
N ILE A 276 16.77 12.36 4.81
CA ILE A 276 16.99 13.80 4.78
C ILE A 276 18.21 14.18 5.65
N ILE A 277 18.36 13.59 6.84
CA ILE A 277 19.42 13.95 7.79
C ILE A 277 20.79 13.40 7.39
N ILE A 278 20.89 12.19 6.83
CA ILE A 278 22.15 11.54 6.45
C ILE A 278 22.90 12.37 5.38
N PRO A 279 22.26 12.86 4.31
CA PRO A 279 22.89 13.81 3.39
C PRO A 279 23.32 15.13 4.09
N PHE A 280 22.52 15.63 5.03
CA PHE A 280 22.90 16.81 5.83
C PHE A 280 24.10 16.54 6.76
N GLN A 281 24.24 15.33 7.31
CA GLN A 281 25.39 14.89 8.11
C GLN A 281 26.65 14.77 7.25
N LEU A 282 26.52 14.21 6.04
CA LEU A 282 27.61 14.13 5.06
C LEU A 282 28.11 15.52 4.64
N ILE A 283 27.21 16.51 4.59
CA ILE A 283 27.55 17.91 4.30
C ILE A 283 28.19 18.61 5.52
N TRP A 284 27.78 18.31 6.76
CA TRP A 284 28.17 19.07 7.95
C TRP A 284 29.26 18.42 8.83
N LYS A 285 29.72 17.20 8.53
CA LYS A 285 30.83 16.49 9.23
C LYS A 285 30.72 16.51 10.77
N LYS A 286 29.54 16.34 11.35
CA LYS A 286 29.36 16.10 12.79
C LYS A 286 28.67 14.76 13.02
N GLU A 287 29.29 13.93 13.85
CA GLU A 287 28.68 12.71 14.38
C GLU A 287 27.52 13.08 15.30
N LEU A 288 26.31 12.72 14.90
CA LEU A 288 25.14 12.76 15.76
C LEU A 288 24.86 11.35 16.27
N ASP A 289 24.40 11.25 17.51
CA ASP A 289 24.02 9.98 18.13
C ASP A 289 22.86 9.32 17.36
N VAL A 290 23.20 8.23 16.66
CA VAL A 290 22.31 7.48 15.78
C VAL A 290 21.15 6.85 16.57
N GLU A 291 21.39 6.41 17.81
CA GLU A 291 20.39 5.75 18.65
C GLU A 291 19.33 6.76 19.14
N LEU A 292 19.77 7.98 19.49
CA LEU A 292 18.88 9.10 19.80
C LEU A 292 18.04 9.51 18.58
N ILE A 293 18.64 9.60 17.39
CA ILE A 293 17.93 9.97 16.15
C ILE A 293 16.83 8.94 15.83
N ILE A 294 17.14 7.65 15.92
CA ILE A 294 16.17 6.56 15.68
C ILE A 294 15.03 6.64 16.69
N THR A 295 15.34 6.81 17.98
CA THR A 295 14.34 6.90 19.06
C THR A 295 13.43 8.13 18.90
N VAL A 296 14.00 9.27 18.51
CA VAL A 296 13.26 10.50 18.23
C VAL A 296 12.41 10.34 16.97
N GLY A 297 12.94 9.74 15.90
CA GLY A 297 12.20 9.45 14.67
C GLY A 297 10.98 8.57 14.91
N GLN A 298 11.13 7.48 15.67
CA GLN A 298 10.02 6.59 16.02
C GLN A 298 8.93 7.29 16.85
N LYS A 299 9.32 8.13 17.82
CA LYS A 299 8.37 8.91 18.63
C LYS A 299 7.69 10.01 17.80
N LEU A 300 8.43 10.65 16.90
CA LEU A 300 7.88 11.61 15.93
C LEU A 300 6.90 10.93 14.97
N ASN A 301 7.07 9.66 14.61
CA ASN A 301 6.07 8.93 13.80
C ASN A 301 4.73 8.81 14.51
N ILE A 302 4.76 8.38 15.78
CA ILE A 302 3.55 8.19 16.58
C ILE A 302 2.89 9.55 16.80
N VAL A 303 3.67 10.58 17.14
CA VAL A 303 3.15 11.95 17.30
C VAL A 303 2.61 12.50 15.99
N SER A 304 3.31 12.33 14.88
CA SER A 304 2.85 12.77 13.56
C SER A 304 1.59 12.02 13.16
N ALA A 305 1.50 10.71 13.38
CA ALA A 305 0.32 9.91 13.11
C ALA A 305 -0.87 10.33 13.98
N LEU A 306 -0.66 10.61 15.27
CA LEU A 306 -1.69 11.10 16.18
C LEU A 306 -2.13 12.53 15.85
N VAL A 307 -1.20 13.40 15.46
CA VAL A 307 -1.48 14.77 15.00
C VAL A 307 -2.20 14.75 13.65
N LEU A 308 -1.83 13.85 12.74
CA LEU A 308 -2.49 13.66 11.45
C LEU A 308 -3.89 13.08 11.64
N LEU A 309 -4.04 12.02 12.43
CA LEU A 309 -5.35 11.48 12.83
C LEU A 309 -6.20 12.58 13.47
N GLY A 310 -5.65 13.34 14.43
CA GLY A 310 -6.31 14.47 15.09
C GLY A 310 -6.70 15.59 14.12
N CYS A 311 -5.84 15.93 13.17
CA CYS A 311 -6.15 16.87 12.08
C CYS A 311 -7.31 16.34 11.23
N GLY A 312 -7.39 15.04 10.95
CA GLY A 312 -8.50 14.43 10.18
C GLY A 312 -9.85 14.59 10.83
N PHE A 313 -9.89 14.52 12.15
CA PHE A 313 -11.09 14.74 12.94
C PHE A 313 -11.48 16.22 13.09
N ILE A 314 -10.57 17.17 12.82
CA ILE A 314 -10.82 18.62 12.93
C ILE A 314 -11.22 19.23 11.57
N LEU A 315 -10.88 18.59 10.44
CA LEU A 315 -10.91 19.25 9.14
C LEU A 315 -12.22 19.03 8.35
N LYS A 316 -13.09 20.05 8.36
CA LYS A 316 -14.39 20.07 7.65
C LYS A 316 -14.31 20.05 6.11
N LYS A 317 -13.17 20.44 5.49
CA LYS A 317 -13.03 20.62 4.03
C LYS A 317 -12.43 19.40 3.33
N ILE A 318 -13.00 19.02 2.18
CA ILE A 318 -12.67 17.73 1.52
C ILE A 318 -11.26 17.69 0.90
N GLY A 319 -10.69 18.82 0.47
CA GLY A 319 -9.27 18.87 0.07
C GLY A 319 -8.32 18.43 1.19
N LYS A 320 -8.76 18.54 2.45
CA LYS A 320 -8.04 18.08 3.64
C LYS A 320 -8.25 16.58 3.95
N LYS A 321 -9.29 15.95 3.39
CA LYS A 321 -9.50 14.48 3.45
C LYS A 321 -8.60 13.72 2.46
N LEU A 322 -8.26 14.35 1.34
CA LEU A 322 -7.23 13.86 0.41
C LEU A 322 -5.84 13.79 1.06
N TRP A 323 -5.50 14.79 1.87
CA TRP A 323 -4.31 14.72 2.70
C TRP A 323 -4.34 13.48 3.59
N HIS A 324 -5.45 13.13 4.22
CA HIS A 324 -5.55 11.89 5.02
C HIS A 324 -5.31 10.64 4.20
N VAL A 325 -5.80 10.58 2.96
CA VAL A 325 -5.57 9.44 2.06
C VAL A 325 -4.09 9.32 1.68
N VAL A 326 -3.40 10.44 1.41
CA VAL A 326 -1.95 10.46 1.12
C VAL A 326 -1.12 10.15 2.38
N TRP A 327 -1.50 10.68 3.54
CA TRP A 327 -0.80 10.51 4.81
C TRP A 327 -1.01 9.14 5.48
N LEU A 328 -2.23 8.59 5.42
CA LEU A 328 -2.49 7.19 5.82
C LEU A 328 -1.58 6.24 5.06
N TRP A 329 -1.21 6.63 3.84
CA TRP A 329 -0.48 5.79 2.94
C TRP A 329 1.04 5.90 3.13
N LEU A 330 1.53 7.06 3.57
CA LEU A 330 2.87 7.19 4.20
C LEU A 330 2.95 6.42 5.54
N TYR A 331 1.83 6.12 6.18
CA TYR A 331 1.76 5.37 7.45
C TYR A 331 1.65 3.85 7.28
N PHE A 332 1.12 3.34 6.15
CA PHE A 332 0.82 1.91 5.95
C PHE A 332 1.94 1.05 5.37
N GLN A 333 3.17 1.56 5.33
CA GLN A 333 4.33 0.75 5.04
C GLN A 333 4.85 0.10 6.32
N ILE A 334 4.14 -0.94 6.77
CA ILE A 334 4.57 -1.74 7.91
C ILE A 334 5.64 -2.73 7.46
N LYS A 335 6.74 -2.68 8.23
CA LYS A 335 7.86 -3.60 8.36
C LYS A 335 7.63 -4.98 7.72
N ARG A 336 8.52 -5.36 6.81
CA ARG A 336 8.74 -6.75 6.45
C ARG A 336 10.23 -6.98 6.32
N TYR A 337 10.72 -8.05 6.94
CA TYR A 337 12.02 -8.64 6.66
C TYR A 337 11.80 -10.05 6.15
N ILE A 338 12.52 -10.33 5.08
CA ILE A 338 12.85 -11.62 4.45
C ILE A 338 11.70 -12.63 4.47
#